data_AF-A0A4W5RBZ0-F1
#
_entry.id   AF-A0A4W5RBZ0-F1
#
_cell.length_a   1.000
_cell.length_b   1.000
_cell.length_c   1.000
_cell.angle_alpha   90.00
_cell.angle_beta   90.00
_cell.angle_gamma   90.00
#
_symmetry.space_group_name_H-M   'P 1'
#
loop_
_entity.id
_entity.type
_entity.pdbx_description
1 polymer ?
#
loop_
_entity_poly.entity_id
_entity_poly.type
_entity_poly.pdbx_seq_one_letter_code
_entity_poly.pdbx_strand_id
1 'polypeptide(L)' 'MITPAFELSQYPAFLILTTHVPCSRTSEFDLYIDGDDFKFYAEPYFLR' A
#
# COMPACT_ATOMS: atom_id res chain seq x y z
N MET A 1 8.15 -0.82 -11.96
CA MET A 1 7.45 -0.82 -10.66
C MET A 1 7.82 -2.09 -9.92
N ILE A 2 8.07 -1.98 -8.61
CA ILE A 2 8.42 -3.11 -7.74
C ILE A 2 7.23 -3.39 -6.83
N THR A 3 6.82 -4.65 -6.67
CA THR A 3 5.79 -4.98 -5.69
C THR A 3 6.43 -5.00 -4.30
N PRO A 4 5.97 -4.17 -3.33
CA PRO A 4 6.49 -4.18 -1.98
C PRO A 4 6.04 -5.45 -1.26
N ALA A 5 6.80 -5.87 -0.25
CA ALA A 5 6.31 -6.87 0.69
C ALA A 5 5.16 -6.24 1.50
N PHE A 6 4.06 -6.96 1.66
CA PHE A 6 2.91 -6.47 2.41
C PHE A 6 2.26 -7.56 3.24
N GLU A 7 1.58 -7.14 4.30
CA GLU A 7 0.79 -7.98 5.19
C GLU A 7 -0.63 -7.41 5.28
N LEU A 8 -1.60 -8.31 5.33
CA LEU A 8 -3.02 -7.99 5.45
C LEU A 8 -3.54 -8.57 6.77
N SER A 9 -4.09 -7.71 7.62
CA SER A 9 -4.77 -8.10 8.85
C SER A 9 -6.20 -7.61 8.84
N GLN A 10 -7.15 -8.52 9.01
CA GLN A 10 -8.57 -8.21 9.01
C GLN A 10 -9.15 -8.26 10.42
N TYR A 11 -9.90 -7.21 10.74
CA TYR A 11 -10.72 -7.09 11.94
C TYR A 11 -12.19 -6.95 11.53
N PRO A 12 -13.16 -7.12 12.45
CA PRO A 12 -14.58 -7.06 12.11
C PRO A 12 -15.03 -5.75 11.44
N ALA A 13 -14.35 -4.63 11.73
CA ALA A 13 -14.70 -3.30 11.22
C ALA A 13 -13.63 -2.69 10.31
N PHE A 14 -12.44 -3.28 10.21
CA PHE A 14 -11.30 -2.67 9.53
C PHE A 14 -10.44 -3.69 8.82
N LEU A 15 -9.85 -3.27 7.71
CA LEU A 15 -8.77 -3.97 7.02
C LEU A 15 -7.50 -3.15 7.18
N ILE A 16 -6.47 -3.75 7.75
CA ILE A 16 -5.16 -3.12 7.92
C ILE A 16 -4.22 -3.73 6.90
N LEU A 17 -3.66 -2.87 6.04
CA LEU A 17 -2.64 -3.23 5.07
C LEU A 17 -1.32 -2.56 5.47
N THR A 18 -0.32 -3.38 5.77
CA THR A 18 1.02 -2.93 6.16
C THR A 18 1.98 -3.21 5.02
N THR A 19 2.60 -2.18 4.45
CA THR A 19 3.56 -2.32 3.33
C THR A 19 4.97 -1.93 3.76
N HIS A 20 5.96 -2.77 3.44
CA HIS A 20 7.36 -2.49 3.71
C HIS A 20 8.05 -1.89 2.47
N VAL A 21 8.40 -0.61 2.55
CA VAL A 21 8.97 0.20 1.45
C VAL A 21 10.36 0.78 1.81
N PRO A 22 11.39 -0.06 2.01
CA PRO A 22 12.69 0.40 2.52
C PRO A 22 13.47 1.29 1.54
N CYS A 23 13.13 1.26 0.26
CA CYS A 23 13.83 2.02 -0.78
C CYS A 23 13.07 3.25 -1.28
N SER A 24 11.96 3.65 -0.63
CA SER A 24 11.25 4.87 -1.02
C SER A 24 12.09 6.09 -0.61
N ARG A 25 12.59 6.82 -1.61
CA ARG A 25 13.40 8.04 -1.39
C ARG A 25 12.57 9.24 -0.93
N THR A 26 11.27 9.22 -1.22
CA THR A 26 10.33 10.30 -0.95
C THR A 26 9.36 9.87 0.14
N SER A 27 9.10 10.75 1.11
CA SER A 27 8.03 10.58 2.12
C SER A 27 6.63 10.80 1.53
N GLU A 28 6.53 10.96 0.21
CA GLU A 28 5.30 11.18 -0.53
C GLU A 28 4.82 9.83 -1.08
N PHE A 29 3.59 9.49 -0.73
CA PHE A 29 2.88 8.33 -1.23
C PHE A 29 1.48 8.77 -1.64
N ASP A 30 0.97 8.13 -2.69
CA ASP A 30 -0.41 8.32 -3.13
C ASP A 30 -1.25 7.10 -2.75
N LEU A 31 -2.43 7.37 -2.20
CA LEU A 31 -3.39 6.37 -1.77
C LEU A 31 -4.74 6.64 -2.42
N TYR A 32 -5.26 5.65 -3.15
CA TYR A 32 -6.58 5.69 -3.76
C TYR A 32 -7.41 4.52 -3.26
N ILE A 33 -8.63 4.81 -2.80
CA ILE A 33 -9.57 3.81 -2.30
C ILE A 33 -10.95 4.14 -2.90
N ASP A 34 -11.52 3.19 -3.64
CA ASP A 34 -12.86 3.29 -4.22
C ASP A 34 -13.58 1.94 -4.06
N GLY A 35 -14.43 1.86 -3.03
CA GLY A 35 -15.10 0.61 -2.66
C GLY A 35 -14.11 -0.51 -2.36
N ASP A 36 -14.08 -1.52 -3.23
CA ASP A 36 -13.19 -2.69 -3.14
C ASP A 36 -11.86 -2.52 -3.89
N ASP A 37 -11.67 -1.41 -4.64
CA ASP A 37 -10.42 -1.13 -5.35
C ASP A 37 -9.50 -0.27 -4.46
N PHE A 38 -8.33 -0.83 -4.16
CA PHE A 38 -7.27 -0.18 -3.42
C PHE A 38 -6.07 0.01 -4.36
N LYS A 39 -5.46 1.19 -4.36
CA LYS A 39 -4.19 1.43 -5.06
C LYS A 39 -3.26 2.24 -4.18
N PHE A 40 -2.05 1.74 -4.02
CA PHE A 40 -0.96 2.41 -3.31
C PHE A 40 0.21 2.62 -4.27
N TYR A 41 0.72 3.85 -4.31
CA TYR A 41 1.86 4.22 -5.11
C TYR A 41 2.89 4.95 -4.24
N ALA A 42 4.12 4.48 -4.27
CA ALA A 42 5.26 5.13 -3.62
C ALA A 42 6.51 4.77 -4.40
N GLU A 43 7.09 5.68 -5.19
CA GLU A 43 8.17 5.35 -6.13
C GLU A 43 9.33 4.57 -5.46
N PRO A 44 9.77 3.42 -6.02
CA PRO A 44 9.35 2.77 -7.28
C PRO A 44 8.25 1.70 -7.12
N TYR A 45 7.60 1.66 -5.97
CA TYR A 45 6.60 0.68 -5.56
C TYR A 45 5.19 0.98 -6.04
N PHE A 46 4.47 -0.09 -6.40
CA PHE A 46 3.05 -0.04 -6.72
C PHE A 46 2.36 -1.30 -6.21
N LEU A 47 1.20 -1.11 -5.57
CA LEU A 47 0.36 -2.18 -5.04
C LEU A 47 -1.10 -1.89 -5.38
N ARG A 48 -1.83 -2.91 -5.83
CA ARG A 48 -3.26 -2.88 -6.14
C ARG A 48 -3.91 -4.13 -5.57
#